data_AF-A0A2D6Q7N1-F1
#
_entry.id   AF-A0A2D6Q7N1-F1
#
_cell.length_a   1.000
_cell.length_b   1.000
_cell.length_c   1.000
_cell.angle_alpha   90.00
_cell.angle_beta   90.00
_cell.angle_gamma   90.00
#
_symmetry.space_group_name_H-M   'P 1'
#
loop_
_entity.id
_entity.type
_entity.pdbx_description
1 polymer ?
#
loop_
_entity_poly.entity_id
_entity_poly.type
_entity_poly.pdbx_seq_one_letter_code
_entity_poly.pdbx_strand_id
1 'polypeptide(L)'
;MKKGQVTIFMILGLSILMAFIFVIMLNVWLVEVMAVQESDEISFQECVEGSLIVDFLRIENQGSGNAEGKVYVGSEPTLYSDNEAIPLLVDSGSVIDSGYIFDSSGLILERGVDYLHFILKGNQNTDDVEIMDFIVSLEGAQIQMYSEDEDYPLEKQGDGIYEDNPIQDEVIIDLEENTIEAYIRVSTNSDGFYVYYSCGSDEE
;
A
#
# COMPACT_ATOMS: atom_id res chain seq x y z
N MET A 1 -41.58 -50.75 -50.43
CA MET A 1 -40.46 -50.41 -49.52
C MET A 1 -39.86 -51.71 -48.98
N LYS A 2 -38.56 -51.97 -49.14
CA LYS A 2 -37.95 -53.20 -48.61
C LYS A 2 -37.83 -53.08 -47.08
N LYS A 3 -38.10 -54.15 -46.32
CA LYS A 3 -38.07 -54.14 -44.83
C LYS A 3 -36.79 -53.52 -44.24
N GLY A 4 -35.64 -53.66 -44.92
CA GLY A 4 -34.38 -53.05 -44.51
C GLY A 4 -34.35 -51.51 -44.59
N GLN A 5 -35.07 -50.88 -45.53
CA GLN A 5 -35.09 -49.42 -45.66
C GLN A 5 -35.81 -48.76 -44.47
N VAL A 6 -36.91 -49.35 -44.00
CA VAL A 6 -37.67 -48.84 -42.84
C VAL A 6 -36.80 -48.83 -41.59
N THR A 7 -35.98 -49.87 -41.41
CA THR A 7 -35.08 -49.99 -40.24
C THR A 7 -34.01 -48.89 -40.25
N ILE A 8 -33.45 -48.58 -41.41
CA ILE A 8 -32.43 -47.53 -41.56
C ILE A 8 -33.03 -46.14 -41.26
N PHE A 9 -34.21 -45.82 -41.78
CA PHE A 9 -34.87 -44.54 -41.49
C PHE A 9 -35.24 -44.39 -40.01
N MET A 10 -35.65 -45.48 -39.36
CA MET A 10 -35.97 -45.47 -37.93
C MET A 10 -34.73 -45.20 -37.07
N ILE A 11 -33.60 -45.84 -37.37
CA ILE A 11 -32.33 -45.60 -36.67
C ILE A 11 -31.84 -44.17 -36.89
N LEU A 12 -31.88 -43.69 -38.14
CA LEU A 12 -31.46 -42.32 -38.45
C LEU A 12 -32.34 -41.28 -37.73
N GLY A 13 -33.65 -41.50 -37.69
CA GLY A 13 -34.57 -40.62 -36.96
C GLY A 13 -34.30 -40.60 -35.46
N LEU A 14 -34.00 -41.75 -34.85
CA LEU A 14 -33.65 -41.84 -33.43
C LEU A 14 -32.32 -41.12 -33.12
N SER A 15 -31.31 -41.28 -33.99
CA SER A 15 -30.02 -40.61 -33.82
C SER A 15 -30.15 -39.08 -33.91
N ILE A 16 -30.96 -38.57 -34.84
CA ILE A 16 -31.23 -37.13 -34.97
C ILE A 16 -31.98 -36.62 -33.72
N LEU A 17 -32.95 -37.37 -33.22
CA LEU A 17 -33.70 -36.99 -32.02
C LEU A 17 -32.80 -36.92 -30.78
N MET A 18 -31.91 -37.91 -30.59
CA MET A 18 -30.96 -37.88 -29.47
C MET A 18 -29.98 -36.70 -29.56
N ALA A 19 -29.48 -36.39 -30.76
CA ALA A 19 -28.61 -35.24 -30.96
C ALA A 19 -29.32 -33.93 -30.59
N PHE A 20 -30.59 -33.79 -30.96
CA PHE A 20 -31.39 -32.60 -30.62
C PHE A 20 -31.62 -32.46 -29.11
N ILE A 21 -31.95 -33.56 -28.42
CA ILE A 21 -32.11 -33.57 -26.95
C ILE A 21 -30.80 -33.17 -26.27
N PHE A 22 -29.66 -33.71 -26.73
CA PHE A 22 -28.36 -33.38 -26.18
C PHE A 22 -28.00 -31.90 -26.32
N VAL A 23 -28.28 -31.29 -27.48
CA VAL A 23 -28.08 -29.85 -27.69
C VAL A 23 -28.95 -29.02 -26.75
N ILE A 24 -30.21 -29.40 -26.54
CA ILE A 24 -31.09 -28.69 -25.60
C ILE A 24 -30.52 -28.78 -24.18
N MET A 25 -30.11 -29.96 -23.72
CA MET A 25 -29.54 -30.13 -22.38
C MET A 25 -28.26 -29.33 -22.17
N LEU A 26 -27.37 -29.28 -23.18
CA LEU A 26 -26.16 -28.45 -23.14
C LEU A 26 -26.49 -26.96 -23.01
N ASN A 27 -27.48 -26.46 -23.74
CA ASN A 27 -27.87 -25.05 -23.66
C ASN A 27 -28.48 -24.70 -22.31
N VAL A 28 -29.32 -25.57 -21.73
CA VAL A 28 -29.90 -25.35 -20.40
C VAL A 28 -28.80 -25.32 -19.33
N TRP A 29 -27.87 -26.27 -19.38
CA TRP A 29 -26.74 -26.32 -18.45
C TRP A 29 -25.85 -25.08 -18.56
N LEU A 30 -25.58 -24.59 -19.78
CA LEU A 30 -24.75 -23.40 -19.99
C LEU A 30 -25.39 -22.13 -19.41
N VAL A 31 -26.72 -21.99 -19.56
CA VAL A 31 -27.47 -20.85 -18.98
C VAL A 31 -27.44 -20.89 -17.45
N GLU A 32 -27.56 -22.07 -16.86
CA GLU A 32 -27.50 -22.25 -15.40
C GLU A 32 -26.11 -21.95 -14.84
N VAL A 33 -25.04 -22.39 -15.51
CA VAL A 33 -23.66 -22.06 -15.12
C VAL A 33 -23.37 -20.56 -15.22
N MET A 34 -23.92 -19.88 -16.23
CA MET A 34 -23.75 -18.43 -16.38
C MET A 34 -24.56 -17.61 -15.37
N ALA A 35 -25.73 -18.10 -14.95
CA ALA A 35 -26.57 -17.40 -13.98
C ALA A 35 -26.05 -17.47 -12.53
N VAL A 36 -25.10 -18.37 -12.25
CA VAL A 36 -24.53 -18.56 -10.90
C VAL A 36 -23.35 -17.62 -10.61
N GLN A 37 -22.92 -16.78 -11.56
CA GLN A 37 -21.81 -15.83 -11.36
C GLN A 37 -22.21 -14.39 -10.99
N GLU A 38 -23.50 -14.09 -10.82
CA GLU A 38 -23.95 -12.79 -10.31
C GLU A 38 -24.56 -12.93 -8.91
N SER A 39 -23.75 -12.93 -7.86
CA SER A 39 -24.12 -12.30 -6.56
C SER A 39 -23.09 -12.54 -5.45
N ASP A 40 -21.79 -12.67 -5.75
CA ASP A 40 -20.82 -12.31 -4.72
C ASP A 40 -20.79 -10.79 -4.70
N GLU A 41 -21.69 -10.20 -3.90
CA GLU A 41 -21.50 -8.82 -3.44
C GLU A 41 -20.14 -8.82 -2.76
N ILE A 42 -19.13 -8.34 -3.47
CA ILE A 42 -17.84 -7.99 -2.90
C ILE A 42 -18.16 -6.89 -1.91
N SER A 43 -18.39 -7.29 -0.67
CA SER A 43 -18.40 -6.44 0.50
C SER A 43 -17.02 -5.81 0.56
N PHE A 44 -16.86 -4.66 -0.09
CA PHE A 44 -15.75 -3.77 0.20
C PHE A 44 -15.92 -3.37 1.66
N GLN A 45 -15.10 -3.98 2.51
CA GLN A 45 -15.03 -3.62 3.92
C GLN A 45 -14.53 -2.18 3.99
N GLU A 46 -15.46 -1.26 4.22
CA GLU A 46 -15.14 0.16 4.38
C GLU A 46 -14.40 0.35 5.70
N CYS A 47 -13.21 0.90 5.59
CA CYS A 47 -12.39 1.32 6.72
C CYS A 47 -13.07 2.54 7.34
N VAL A 48 -13.56 2.43 8.57
CA VAL A 48 -14.35 3.51 9.18
C VAL A 48 -13.42 4.63 9.64
N GLU A 49 -12.31 4.30 10.31
CA GLU A 49 -11.32 5.24 10.83
C GLU A 49 -9.92 4.61 10.78
N GLY A 50 -8.91 5.43 10.45
CA GLY A 50 -7.52 5.00 10.56
C GLY A 50 -6.55 6.18 10.60
N SER A 51 -5.46 6.01 11.33
CA SER A 51 -4.47 7.05 11.56
C SER A 51 -3.05 6.50 11.54
N LEU A 52 -2.11 7.38 11.25
CA LEU A 52 -0.68 7.19 11.33
C LEU A 52 -0.16 7.91 12.57
N ILE A 53 0.71 7.27 13.33
CA ILE A 53 1.44 7.89 14.43
C ILE A 53 2.94 7.79 14.13
N VAL A 54 3.65 8.91 14.31
CA VAL A 54 5.12 8.99 14.20
C VAL A 54 5.70 9.32 15.57
N ASP A 55 6.50 8.41 16.12
CA ASP A 55 7.22 8.56 17.39
C ASP A 55 8.70 8.81 17.10
N PHE A 56 9.18 10.03 17.36
CA PHE A 56 10.58 10.38 17.12
C PHE A 56 11.47 9.90 18.27
N LEU A 57 12.30 8.88 17.99
CA LEU A 57 13.24 8.31 18.95
C LEU A 57 14.48 9.21 19.15
N ARG A 58 14.97 9.79 18.05
CA ARG A 58 16.16 10.65 18.05
C ARG A 58 16.07 11.68 16.94
N ILE A 59 16.39 12.92 17.28
CA ILE A 59 16.63 14.00 16.32
C ILE A 59 17.95 14.65 16.72
N GLU A 60 18.93 14.62 15.82
CA GLU A 60 20.23 15.25 16.05
C GLU A 60 20.69 16.01 14.82
N ASN A 61 21.33 17.15 15.06
CA ASN A 61 21.88 18.00 14.01
C ASN A 61 23.36 18.24 14.29
N GLN A 62 24.18 18.01 13.28
CA GLN A 62 25.60 18.35 13.28
C GLN A 62 25.85 19.50 12.29
N GLY A 63 26.69 20.44 12.69
CA GLY A 63 26.98 21.63 11.88
C GLY A 63 25.78 22.58 11.80
N SER A 64 25.33 22.87 10.57
CA SER A 64 24.20 23.78 10.27
C SER A 64 22.88 23.04 10.01
N GLY A 65 22.82 21.75 10.36
CA GLY A 65 21.61 20.94 10.24
C GLY A 65 20.41 21.54 10.99
N ASN A 66 19.20 21.31 10.49
CA ASN A 66 17.97 21.90 11.01
C ASN A 66 16.80 20.92 11.17
N ALA A 67 17.03 19.61 11.21
CA ALA A 67 15.99 18.61 11.45
C ALA A 67 15.20 18.89 12.74
N GLU A 68 13.88 18.82 12.65
CA GLU A 68 12.89 19.02 13.70
C GLU A 68 11.97 17.80 13.83
N GLY A 69 11.58 17.46 15.06
CA GLY A 69 10.62 16.39 15.37
C GLY A 69 9.18 16.78 15.06
N LYS A 70 8.91 16.95 13.77
CA LYS A 70 7.61 17.36 13.23
C LYS A 70 7.37 16.67 11.90
N VAL A 71 6.10 16.42 11.60
CA VAL A 71 5.66 15.88 10.32
C VAL A 71 4.92 16.96 9.53
N TYR A 72 5.33 17.19 8.29
CA TYR A 72 4.74 18.14 7.35
C TYR A 72 3.96 17.37 6.28
N VAL A 73 2.63 17.45 6.35
CA VAL A 73 1.74 16.60 5.56
C VAL A 73 1.09 17.37 4.42
N GLY A 74 1.31 16.92 3.19
CA GLY A 74 0.67 17.46 1.98
C GLY A 74 1.28 18.76 1.43
N SER A 75 0.72 19.26 0.33
CA SER A 75 1.24 20.44 -0.40
C SER A 75 0.90 21.78 0.26
N GLU A 76 -0.12 21.80 1.11
CA GLU A 76 -0.44 22.90 2.03
C GLU A 76 -0.21 22.35 3.44
N PRO A 77 1.03 22.41 3.94
CA PRO A 77 1.51 21.46 4.93
C PRO A 77 0.73 21.64 6.23
N THR A 78 0.03 20.57 6.61
CA THR A 78 -0.50 20.46 7.95
C THR A 78 0.60 19.90 8.84
N LEU A 79 0.83 20.56 9.95
CA LEU A 79 1.94 20.26 10.85
C LEU A 79 1.44 19.40 12.00
N TYR A 80 2.09 18.26 12.19
CA TYR A 80 1.84 17.34 13.29
C TYR A 80 3.08 17.23 14.16
N SER A 81 2.86 17.19 15.48
CA SER A 81 3.92 17.01 16.46
C SER A 81 4.25 15.54 16.67
N ASP A 82 5.33 15.27 17.39
CA ASP A 82 5.65 13.95 17.90
C ASP A 82 4.45 13.27 18.57
N ASN A 83 4.21 11.99 18.22
CA ASN A 83 3.11 11.16 18.71
C ASN A 83 1.69 11.71 18.45
N GLU A 84 1.54 12.67 17.53
CA GLU A 84 0.23 13.17 17.11
C GLU A 84 -0.37 12.27 16.01
N ALA A 85 -1.66 11.95 16.14
CA ALA A 85 -2.36 11.13 15.16
C ALA A 85 -2.62 11.89 13.86
N ILE A 86 -2.10 11.35 12.76
CA ILE A 86 -2.25 11.87 11.41
C ILE A 86 -3.36 11.07 10.70
N PRO A 87 -4.48 11.69 10.32
CA PRO A 87 -5.61 10.96 9.74
C PRO A 87 -5.24 10.39 8.37
N LEU A 88 -5.51 9.09 8.18
CA LEU A 88 -5.42 8.39 6.89
C LEU A 88 -6.78 8.23 6.22
N LEU A 89 -7.83 8.11 7.03
CA LEU A 89 -9.21 7.88 6.60
C LEU A 89 -10.13 8.86 7.34
N VAL A 90 -11.02 9.52 6.61
CA VAL A 90 -12.05 10.42 7.16
C VAL A 90 -13.38 10.10 6.49
N ASP A 91 -14.43 9.85 7.29
CA ASP A 91 -15.77 9.52 6.80
C ASP A 91 -15.74 8.43 5.71
N SER A 92 -15.02 7.32 5.95
CA SER A 92 -14.83 6.19 5.00
C SER A 92 -14.09 6.50 3.68
N GLY A 93 -13.50 7.69 3.54
CA GLY A 93 -12.65 8.06 2.41
C GLY A 93 -11.17 8.18 2.78
N SER A 94 -10.27 7.71 1.91
CA SER A 94 -8.83 7.95 2.06
C SER A 94 -8.51 9.44 1.94
N VAL A 95 -7.72 9.94 2.87
CA VAL A 95 -7.16 11.29 2.77
C VAL A 95 -5.97 11.22 1.83
N ILE A 96 -6.09 11.85 0.67
CA ILE A 96 -5.07 11.86 -0.38
C ILE A 96 -4.57 13.29 -0.54
N ASP A 97 -3.26 13.45 -0.52
CA ASP A 97 -2.61 14.73 -0.76
C ASP A 97 -2.36 14.94 -2.26
N SER A 98 -2.25 16.20 -2.68
CA SER A 98 -1.95 16.56 -4.08
C SER A 98 -0.46 16.82 -4.32
N GLY A 99 0.42 16.21 -3.52
CA GLY A 99 1.85 16.48 -3.43
C GLY A 99 2.28 16.88 -2.01
N TYR A 100 3.53 17.34 -1.87
CA TYR A 100 4.15 17.76 -0.61
C TYR A 100 4.97 19.06 -0.75
N ILE A 101 5.34 19.67 0.38
CA ILE A 101 6.34 20.75 0.42
C ILE A 101 7.71 20.19 0.76
N PHE A 102 8.58 20.14 -0.26
CA PHE A 102 9.94 19.61 -0.11
C PHE A 102 10.82 20.49 0.79
N ASP A 103 10.58 21.80 0.89
CA ASP A 103 11.39 22.71 1.70
C ASP A 103 10.89 22.79 3.15
N SER A 104 11.05 21.69 3.89
CA SER A 104 10.63 21.55 5.29
C SER A 104 11.79 21.11 6.17
N SER A 105 11.81 21.57 7.43
CA SER A 105 12.82 21.20 8.43
C SER A 105 12.49 19.92 9.20
N GLY A 106 11.37 19.27 8.94
CA GLY A 106 10.98 18.01 9.57
C GLY A 106 10.77 16.90 8.56
N LEU A 107 10.14 15.81 9.01
CA LEU A 107 9.75 14.70 8.16
C LEU A 107 8.63 15.16 7.21
N ILE A 108 8.83 14.98 5.91
CA ILE A 108 7.81 15.27 4.89
C ILE A 108 6.98 14.02 4.68
N LEU A 109 5.67 14.18 4.61
CA LEU A 109 4.72 13.09 4.37
C LEU A 109 3.75 13.47 3.24
N GLU A 110 3.60 12.58 2.27
CA GLU A 110 2.49 12.58 1.32
C GLU A 110 1.63 11.32 1.50
N ARG A 111 0.31 11.49 1.58
CA ARG A 111 -0.65 10.39 1.61
C ARG A 111 -1.18 10.13 0.21
N GLY A 112 -1.03 8.88 -0.24
CA GLY A 112 -1.56 8.40 -1.50
C GLY A 112 -2.73 7.43 -1.34
N VAL A 113 -3.13 6.81 -2.46
CA VAL A 113 -4.02 5.66 -2.43
C VAL A 113 -3.21 4.44 -1.98
N ASP A 114 -3.48 3.96 -0.77
CA ASP A 114 -2.86 2.77 -0.17
C ASP A 114 -1.34 2.87 0.05
N TYR A 115 -0.80 4.10 0.07
CA TYR A 115 0.60 4.35 0.40
C TYR A 115 0.81 5.65 1.19
N LEU A 116 1.92 5.69 1.90
CA LEU A 116 2.48 6.85 2.58
C LEU A 116 3.88 7.07 2.05
N HIS A 117 4.23 8.29 1.67
CA HIS A 117 5.56 8.63 1.17
C HIS A 117 6.27 9.52 2.17
N PHE A 118 7.34 9.00 2.76
CA PHE A 118 8.17 9.70 3.72
C PHE A 118 9.42 10.21 3.04
N ILE A 119 9.78 11.47 3.30
CA ILE A 119 11.03 12.06 2.84
C ILE A 119 11.66 12.85 3.99
N LEU A 120 12.95 12.63 4.22
CA LEU A 120 13.78 13.55 4.98
C LEU A 120 14.64 14.33 3.99
N LYS A 121 14.51 15.65 3.99
CA LYS A 121 15.28 16.51 3.11
C LYS A 121 16.68 16.73 3.69
N GLY A 122 17.70 16.49 2.88
CA GLY A 122 19.07 16.91 3.14
C GLY A 122 19.29 18.43 2.99
N ASN A 123 20.22 18.94 3.77
CA ASN A 123 20.63 20.35 3.82
C ASN A 123 21.80 20.65 2.86
N GLN A 124 22.18 21.92 2.66
CA GLN A 124 22.99 22.33 1.52
C GLN A 124 24.51 22.05 1.62
N ASN A 125 25.05 21.58 2.75
CA ASN A 125 26.49 21.36 2.91
C ASN A 125 26.83 19.88 3.21
N THR A 126 27.92 19.40 2.64
CA THR A 126 28.39 18.00 2.80
C THR A 126 28.95 17.66 4.18
N ASP A 127 29.25 18.69 4.97
CA ASP A 127 29.83 18.54 6.32
C ASP A 127 28.73 18.58 7.40
N ASP A 128 27.50 18.91 7.03
CA ASP A 128 26.34 18.92 7.93
C ASP A 128 25.67 17.54 7.86
N VAL A 129 25.23 17.04 9.01
CA VAL A 129 24.53 15.75 9.12
C VAL A 129 23.28 15.96 9.95
N GLU A 130 22.16 15.44 9.46
CA GLU A 130 20.88 15.46 10.14
C GLU A 130 20.43 14.01 10.34
N ILE A 131 20.17 13.65 11.59
CA ILE A 131 19.83 12.28 12.00
C ILE A 131 18.40 12.29 12.51
N MET A 132 17.57 11.41 11.96
CA MET A 132 16.20 11.20 12.40
C MET A 132 15.94 9.70 12.54
N ASP A 133 15.80 9.26 13.79
CA ASP A 133 15.32 7.91 14.12
C ASP A 133 13.87 8.02 14.58
N PHE A 134 12.97 7.23 13.99
CA PHE A 134 11.55 7.27 14.32
C PHE A 134 10.86 5.92 14.12
N ILE A 135 9.75 5.75 14.82
CA ILE A 135 8.82 4.63 14.65
C ILE A 135 7.54 5.15 14.02
N VAL A 136 7.09 4.47 12.98
CA VAL A 136 5.77 4.63 12.38
C VAL A 136 4.88 3.51 12.86
N SER A 137 3.67 3.83 13.32
CA SER A 137 2.63 2.84 13.61
C SER A 137 1.31 3.26 12.98
N LEU A 138 0.50 2.27 12.59
CA LEU A 138 -0.83 2.51 12.03
C LEU A 138 -1.91 2.01 12.98
N GLU A 139 -2.95 2.82 13.17
CA GLU A 139 -4.18 2.44 13.85
C GLU A 139 -5.31 2.34 12.81
N GLY A 140 -6.10 1.26 12.81
CA GLY A 140 -7.18 1.05 11.83
C GLY A 140 -6.70 0.73 10.40
N ALA A 141 -5.39 0.54 10.22
CA ALA A 141 -4.76 0.10 8.98
C ALA A 141 -3.60 -0.84 9.28
N GLN A 142 -3.26 -1.71 8.32
CA GLN A 142 -2.21 -2.71 8.43
C GLN A 142 -1.12 -2.43 7.39
N ILE A 143 0.10 -2.22 7.85
CA ILE A 143 1.29 -2.13 7.01
C ILE A 143 1.46 -3.45 6.25
N GLN A 144 1.73 -3.36 4.94
CA GLN A 144 1.91 -4.52 4.06
C GLN A 144 3.37 -4.70 3.65
N MET A 145 4.02 -3.60 3.27
CA MET A 145 5.39 -3.57 2.80
C MET A 145 5.90 -2.12 2.77
N TYR A 146 7.19 -1.95 2.53
CA TYR A 146 7.76 -0.68 2.12
C TYR A 146 8.54 -0.85 0.80
N SER A 147 8.83 0.26 0.14
CA SER A 147 9.79 0.32 -0.97
C SER A 147 10.62 1.60 -0.90
N GLU A 148 11.86 1.53 -1.36
CA GLU A 148 12.70 2.73 -1.50
C GLU A 148 12.12 3.68 -2.56
N ASP A 149 12.39 4.98 -2.40
CA ASP A 149 12.08 5.97 -3.42
C ASP A 149 13.17 5.99 -4.50
N GLU A 150 12.80 5.92 -5.77
CA GLU A 150 13.76 5.96 -6.88
C GLU A 150 14.43 7.34 -7.03
N ASP A 151 13.73 8.41 -6.65
CA ASP A 151 14.23 9.79 -6.75
C ASP A 151 15.08 10.18 -5.52
N TYR A 152 14.82 9.55 -4.37
CA TYR A 152 15.46 9.80 -3.08
C TYR A 152 15.81 8.46 -2.38
N PRO A 153 16.69 7.64 -2.96
CA PRO A 153 16.92 6.28 -2.48
C PRO A 153 17.63 6.26 -1.12
N LEU A 154 17.25 5.29 -0.28
CA LEU A 154 17.94 5.03 0.98
C LEU A 154 19.36 4.51 0.72
N GLU A 155 20.33 4.97 1.50
CA GLU A 155 21.72 4.55 1.31
C GLU A 155 22.06 3.29 2.10
N LYS A 156 22.38 2.21 1.37
CA LYS A 156 22.78 0.88 1.90
C LYS A 156 21.72 0.15 2.73
N GLN A 157 20.45 0.44 2.49
CA GLN A 157 19.32 -0.27 3.06
C GLN A 157 19.52 -1.79 3.15
N GLY A 158 19.33 -2.36 4.34
CA GLY A 158 19.28 -3.79 4.58
C GLY A 158 20.63 -4.43 4.96
N ASP A 159 21.67 -3.63 5.23
CA ASP A 159 22.94 -4.12 5.75
C ASP A 159 22.98 -4.19 7.29
N GLY A 160 21.98 -3.61 7.96
CA GLY A 160 21.82 -3.61 9.41
C GLY A 160 22.76 -2.66 10.14
N ILE A 161 23.33 -1.67 9.44
CA ILE A 161 24.24 -0.65 9.97
C ILE A 161 23.54 0.71 9.92
N TYR A 162 23.31 1.33 11.08
CA TYR A 162 22.68 2.65 11.22
C TYR A 162 23.54 3.62 12.05
N GLU A 163 24.85 3.60 11.81
CA GLU A 163 25.82 4.52 12.43
C GLU A 163 25.50 5.98 12.07
N ASP A 164 26.09 6.94 12.80
CA ASP A 164 25.93 8.39 12.57
C ASP A 164 26.72 8.86 11.33
N ASN A 165 26.44 8.25 10.18
CA ASN A 165 27.07 8.51 8.90
C ASN A 165 25.96 8.64 7.83
N PRO A 166 25.93 9.72 7.05
CA PRO A 166 24.87 9.99 6.06
C PRO A 166 24.95 9.12 4.80
N ILE A 167 25.32 7.86 4.92
CA ILE A 167 25.32 6.84 3.86
C ILE A 167 24.84 5.49 4.40
N GLN A 168 24.16 5.52 5.55
CA GLN A 168 23.81 4.37 6.38
C GLN A 168 22.37 4.55 6.86
N ASP A 169 21.43 4.35 5.94
CA ASP A 169 20.00 4.38 6.26
C ASP A 169 19.48 2.96 6.44
N GLU A 170 18.54 2.80 7.37
CA GLU A 170 17.90 1.52 7.58
C GLU A 170 16.40 1.72 7.89
N VAL A 171 15.56 1.06 7.11
CA VAL A 171 14.12 0.91 7.34
C VAL A 171 13.84 -0.55 7.66
N ILE A 172 13.30 -0.79 8.84
CA ILE A 172 12.97 -2.11 9.37
C ILE A 172 11.45 -2.16 9.56
N ILE A 173 10.84 -3.22 9.04
CA ILE A 173 9.39 -3.44 9.13
C ILE A 173 9.09 -4.60 10.07
N ASP A 174 8.18 -4.36 11.01
CA ASP A 174 7.59 -5.40 11.86
C ASP A 174 6.08 -5.47 11.55
N LEU A 175 5.71 -6.47 10.76
CA LEU A 175 4.32 -6.70 10.38
C LEU A 175 3.46 -7.23 11.53
N GLU A 176 4.07 -7.90 12.52
CA GLU A 176 3.35 -8.46 13.67
C GLU A 176 2.93 -7.34 14.63
N GLU A 177 3.84 -6.39 14.88
CA GLU A 177 3.57 -5.21 15.71
C GLU A 177 2.94 -4.04 14.92
N ASN A 178 2.81 -4.18 13.59
CA ASN A 178 2.29 -3.16 12.68
C ASN A 178 3.07 -1.84 12.75
N THR A 179 4.40 -1.96 12.79
CA THR A 179 5.32 -0.82 12.92
C THR A 179 6.42 -0.81 11.86
N ILE A 180 6.96 0.38 11.59
CA ILE A 180 8.21 0.58 10.85
C ILE A 180 9.17 1.37 11.73
N GLU A 181 10.38 0.88 11.90
CA GLU A 181 11.50 1.65 12.47
C GLU A 181 12.34 2.20 11.33
N ALA A 182 12.55 3.51 11.31
CA ALA A 182 13.35 4.17 10.30
C ALA A 182 14.53 4.90 10.98
N TYR A 183 15.72 4.66 10.44
CA TYR A 183 16.97 5.23 10.86
C TYR A 183 17.53 5.98 9.64
N ILE A 184 17.20 7.27 9.51
CA ILE A 184 17.58 8.08 8.34
C ILE A 184 18.68 9.08 8.71
N ARG A 185 19.72 9.22 7.88
CA ARG A 185 20.80 10.19 8.04
C ARG A 185 21.06 10.92 6.74
N VAL A 186 20.60 12.17 6.66
CA VAL A 186 20.82 12.98 5.46
C VAL A 186 22.01 13.92 5.64
N SER A 187 22.67 14.22 4.52
CA SER A 187 23.61 15.35 4.39
C SER A 187 23.12 16.28 3.29
N THR A 188 23.70 16.22 2.08
CA THR A 188 23.21 16.96 0.91
C THR A 188 22.11 16.26 0.14
N ASN A 189 22.10 14.93 0.19
CA ASN A 189 21.07 14.13 -0.44
C ASN A 189 19.88 14.01 0.50
N SER A 190 18.71 13.89 -0.10
CA SER A 190 17.46 13.61 0.62
C SER A 190 17.13 12.16 0.41
N ASP A 191 16.54 11.55 1.43
CA ASP A 191 16.25 10.13 1.45
C ASP A 191 14.76 9.94 1.70
N GLY A 192 14.18 8.94 1.06
CA GLY A 192 12.75 8.71 1.07
C GLY A 192 12.37 7.28 0.78
N PHE A 193 11.17 6.93 1.23
CA PHE A 193 10.60 5.60 1.05
C PHE A 193 9.08 5.66 1.11
N TYR A 194 8.46 4.64 0.50
CA TYR A 194 7.03 4.43 0.50
C TYR A 194 6.68 3.33 1.49
N VAL A 195 5.60 3.52 2.23
CA VAL A 195 4.96 2.50 3.07
C VAL A 195 3.61 2.20 2.47
N TYR A 196 3.40 0.95 2.07
CA TYR A 196 2.12 0.49 1.57
C TYR A 196 1.32 -0.13 2.70
N TYR A 197 0.05 0.22 2.77
CA TYR A 197 -0.86 -0.28 3.79
C TYR A 197 -2.16 -0.73 3.15
N SER A 198 -2.86 -1.62 3.84
CA SER A 198 -4.26 -1.93 3.56
C SER A 198 -5.07 -1.55 4.79
N CYS A 199 -6.36 -1.30 4.62
CA CYS A 199 -7.22 -1.27 5.79
C CYS A 199 -7.25 -2.66 6.42
N GLY A 200 -7.18 -2.71 7.76
CA GLY A 200 -7.35 -3.95 8.47
C GLY A 200 -8.75 -4.49 8.22
N SER A 201 -8.87 -5.75 7.84
CA SER A 201 -10.10 -6.47 8.11
C SER A 201 -10.12 -6.69 9.62
N ASP A 202 -11.10 -6.12 10.33
CA ASP A 202 -11.40 -6.56 11.70
C ASP A 202 -11.72 -8.06 11.64
N GLU A 203 -10.71 -8.92 11.76
CA GLU A 203 -10.93 -10.32 12.09
C GLU A 203 -11.22 -10.37 13.60
N GLU A 204 -12.49 -10.18 13.96
CA GLU A 204 -13.04 -10.56 15.28
C GLU A 204 -12.93 -12.07 15.54
#